data_AF-Q0QJY1-F1
#
_entry.id   AF-Q0QJY1-F1
#
_cell.length_a   1.000
_cell.length_b   1.000
_cell.length_c   1.000
_cell.angle_alpha   90.00
_cell.angle_beta   90.00
_cell.angle_gamma   90.00
#
_symmetry.space_group_name_H-M   'P 1'
#
loop_
_entity.id
_entity.type
_entity.pdbx_description
1 polymer ?
#
loop_
_entity_poly.entity_id
_entity_poly.type
_entity_poly.pdbx_seq_one_letter_code
_entity_poly.pdbx_strand_id
1 'polypeptide(L)'
;DVVYNHVYTVVDHYFNQTAPGSSFRYDANGYRTSGSGYGNDVASERAMACQSIVDSVRYWATEFNVDGFRFDLMGLIDQPTMDQVCAELDAIDPSLIVVGEGWGTIDASGNLETAQPGASNVEGAAVFDDSLSDAIKGSVFSDEDTGFVAGMVEKDTLIVTDVFGCDNRREGIDETGRCDSGTANTNYGGADQVVQYVEIHDN
;
A
#
# COMPACT_ATOMS: atom_id res chain seq x y z
N ASP A 1 -8.32 9.30 3.20
CA ASP A 1 -8.49 8.03 2.47
C ASP A 1 -8.86 8.36 1.03
N VAL A 2 -8.06 7.90 0.06
CA VAL A 2 -8.22 8.18 -1.36
C VAL A 2 -8.19 6.89 -2.16
N VAL A 3 -9.11 6.77 -3.12
CA VAL A 3 -9.30 5.58 -3.94
C VAL A 3 -8.95 5.91 -5.39
N TYR A 4 -7.69 5.69 -5.75
CA TYR A 4 -7.18 5.90 -7.12
C TYR A 4 -6.93 4.60 -7.89
N ASN A 5 -7.01 3.45 -7.21
CA ASN A 5 -6.68 2.15 -7.79
C ASN A 5 -7.79 1.58 -8.70
N HIS A 6 -9.05 1.97 -8.48
CA HIS A 6 -10.20 1.58 -9.29
C HIS A 6 -11.26 2.70 -9.32
N VAL A 7 -12.29 2.52 -10.16
CA VAL A 7 -13.46 3.40 -10.20
C VAL A 7 -14.75 2.60 -10.08
N TYR A 8 -15.84 3.25 -9.66
CA TYR A 8 -17.13 2.59 -9.49
C TYR A 8 -17.68 1.97 -10.78
N THR A 9 -17.80 2.76 -11.86
CA THR A 9 -18.21 2.27 -13.18
C THR A 9 -17.27 2.82 -14.27
N VAL A 10 -16.55 1.92 -14.94
CA VAL A 10 -15.66 2.30 -16.05
C VAL A 10 -16.42 3.04 -17.14
N VAL A 11 -17.64 2.61 -17.48
CA VAL A 11 -18.40 3.19 -18.60
C VAL A 11 -18.67 4.67 -18.38
N ASP A 12 -19.03 5.07 -17.16
CA ASP A 12 -19.43 6.45 -16.85
C ASP A 12 -18.26 7.33 -16.40
N HIS A 13 -17.12 6.74 -16.09
CA HIS A 13 -15.96 7.48 -15.60
C HIS A 13 -15.34 8.37 -16.67
N TYR A 14 -14.90 9.58 -16.29
CA TYR A 14 -14.39 10.59 -17.23
C TYR A 14 -13.19 10.09 -18.05
N PHE A 15 -12.34 9.23 -17.48
CA PHE A 15 -11.27 8.56 -18.22
C PHE A 15 -11.78 7.85 -19.46
N ASN A 16 -12.83 7.02 -19.30
CA ASN A 16 -13.39 6.24 -20.39
C ASN A 16 -14.22 7.11 -21.36
N GLN A 17 -14.94 8.11 -20.83
CA GLN A 17 -15.73 9.04 -21.65
C GLN A 17 -14.86 9.93 -22.55
N THR A 18 -13.65 10.29 -22.07
CA THR A 18 -12.75 11.20 -22.77
C THR A 18 -11.80 10.45 -23.71
N ALA A 19 -11.24 9.32 -23.25
CA ALA A 19 -10.31 8.51 -24.02
C ALA A 19 -10.52 7.02 -23.70
N PRO A 20 -11.50 6.37 -24.37
CA PRO A 20 -11.85 4.97 -24.11
C PRO A 20 -10.63 4.03 -24.12
N GLY A 21 -10.53 3.18 -23.10
CA GLY A 21 -9.45 2.20 -22.95
C GLY A 21 -8.08 2.76 -22.57
N SER A 22 -7.94 4.07 -22.37
CA SER A 22 -6.63 4.71 -22.16
C SER A 22 -6.14 4.76 -20.71
N SER A 23 -6.99 4.61 -19.70
CA SER A 23 -6.59 4.76 -18.28
C SER A 23 -6.92 3.54 -17.41
N PHE A 24 -7.21 2.39 -18.02
CA PHE A 24 -7.45 1.13 -17.31
C PHE A 24 -6.51 0.05 -17.82
N ARG A 25 -6.17 -0.90 -16.95
CA ARG A 25 -5.32 -2.04 -17.29
C ARG A 25 -6.15 -3.13 -17.97
N TYR A 26 -5.51 -3.82 -18.91
CA TYR A 26 -6.07 -4.92 -19.67
C TYR A 26 -5.05 -6.05 -19.77
N ASP A 27 -5.53 -7.29 -19.73
CA ASP A 27 -4.71 -8.48 -19.92
C ASP A 27 -4.35 -8.68 -21.41
N ALA A 28 -3.55 -9.72 -21.68
CA ALA A 28 -3.11 -10.06 -23.04
C ALA A 28 -4.27 -10.42 -24.00
N ASN A 29 -5.45 -10.74 -23.47
CA ASN A 29 -6.64 -11.06 -24.25
C ASN A 29 -7.54 -9.83 -24.47
N GLY A 30 -7.18 -8.67 -23.93
CA GLY A 30 -7.95 -7.44 -24.01
C GLY A 30 -9.11 -7.35 -23.02
N TYR A 31 -9.13 -8.19 -21.98
CA TYR A 31 -10.08 -8.05 -20.87
C TYR A 31 -9.49 -7.13 -19.80
N ARG A 32 -10.34 -6.36 -19.12
CA ARG A 32 -9.88 -5.55 -17.98
C ARG A 32 -9.35 -6.45 -16.89
N THR A 33 -8.25 -6.06 -16.27
CA THR A 33 -7.79 -6.69 -15.03
C THR A 33 -8.65 -6.25 -13.85
N SER A 34 -8.56 -7.01 -12.76
CA SER A 34 -9.33 -6.78 -11.54
C SER A 34 -8.52 -7.17 -10.30
N GLY A 35 -7.27 -6.69 -10.24
CA GLY A 35 -6.41 -6.83 -9.06
C GLY A 35 -7.03 -6.20 -7.82
N SER A 36 -7.83 -5.13 -8.00
CA SER A 36 -8.63 -4.50 -6.94
C SER A 36 -9.77 -5.38 -6.41
N GLY A 37 -10.16 -6.42 -7.15
CA GLY A 37 -11.39 -7.20 -6.86
C GLY A 37 -12.69 -6.52 -7.33
N TYR A 38 -12.63 -5.30 -7.86
CA TYR A 38 -13.81 -4.50 -8.24
C TYR A 38 -14.01 -4.32 -9.76
N GLY A 39 -13.45 -5.23 -10.56
CA GLY A 39 -13.73 -5.36 -11.99
C GLY A 39 -12.99 -4.38 -12.91
N ASN A 40 -12.12 -3.54 -12.35
CA ASN A 40 -11.23 -2.66 -13.10
C ASN A 40 -10.04 -2.21 -12.25
N ASP A 41 -8.90 -2.01 -12.89
CA ASP A 41 -7.72 -1.38 -12.29
C ASP A 41 -7.33 -0.16 -13.11
N VAL A 42 -7.10 0.97 -12.44
CA VAL A 42 -6.57 2.18 -13.07
C VAL A 42 -5.13 1.93 -13.49
N ALA A 43 -4.81 2.28 -14.73
CA ALA A 43 -3.48 2.14 -15.31
C ALA A 43 -2.61 3.35 -14.96
N SER A 44 -2.22 3.48 -13.69
CA SER A 44 -1.45 4.63 -13.18
C SER A 44 -0.14 4.84 -13.94
N GLU A 45 0.45 3.77 -14.52
CA GLU A 45 1.67 3.82 -15.32
C GLU A 45 1.51 4.62 -16.63
N ARG A 46 0.28 4.97 -17.01
CA ARG A 46 -0.01 5.78 -18.19
C ARG A 46 -0.05 7.25 -17.83
N ALA A 47 0.66 8.06 -18.62
CA ALA A 47 0.90 9.48 -18.35
C ALA A 47 -0.34 10.27 -17.89
N MET A 48 -1.50 10.10 -18.54
CA MET A 48 -2.71 10.84 -18.17
C MET A 48 -3.37 10.33 -16.87
N ALA A 49 -3.22 9.05 -16.55
CA ALA A 49 -3.72 8.51 -15.27
C ALA A 49 -2.80 8.96 -14.12
N CYS A 50 -1.48 8.82 -14.29
CA CYS A 50 -0.46 9.36 -13.39
C CYS A 50 -0.71 10.85 -13.09
N GLN A 51 -0.80 11.67 -14.14
CA GLN A 51 -1.03 13.11 -14.00
C GLN A 51 -2.35 13.40 -13.27
N SER A 52 -3.43 12.67 -13.57
CA SER A 52 -4.71 12.86 -12.88
C SER A 52 -4.64 12.57 -11.37
N ILE A 53 -3.90 11.52 -10.98
CA ILE A 53 -3.69 11.18 -9.56
C ILE A 53 -2.90 12.29 -8.87
N VAL A 54 -1.75 12.68 -9.44
CA VAL A 54 -0.87 13.71 -8.89
C VAL A 54 -1.60 15.06 -8.78
N ASP A 55 -2.29 15.49 -9.85
CA ASP A 55 -3.06 16.73 -9.86
C ASP A 55 -4.19 16.71 -8.82
N SER A 56 -4.87 15.57 -8.66
CA SER A 56 -5.94 15.42 -7.66
C SER A 56 -5.40 15.52 -6.24
N VAL A 57 -4.30 14.83 -5.93
CA VAL A 57 -3.65 14.86 -4.61
C VAL A 57 -3.19 16.29 -4.28
N ARG A 58 -2.49 16.93 -5.21
CA ARG A 58 -2.06 18.33 -5.08
C ARG A 58 -3.24 19.27 -4.84
N TYR A 59 -4.33 19.10 -5.59
CA TYR A 59 -5.53 19.92 -5.43
C TYR A 59 -6.11 19.78 -4.02
N TRP A 60 -6.25 18.56 -3.51
CA TRP A 60 -6.73 18.34 -2.14
C TRP A 60 -5.79 18.95 -1.09
N ALA A 61 -4.48 18.78 -1.24
CA ALA A 61 -3.51 19.36 -0.32
C ALA A 61 -3.56 20.90 -0.30
N THR A 62 -3.69 21.54 -1.46
CA THR A 62 -3.59 23.01 -1.57
C THR A 62 -4.92 23.76 -1.40
N GLU A 63 -6.03 23.19 -1.87
CA GLU A 63 -7.34 23.83 -1.78
C GLU A 63 -8.01 23.55 -0.43
N PHE A 64 -7.86 22.33 0.08
CA PHE A 64 -8.52 21.90 1.31
C PHE A 64 -7.59 21.83 2.52
N ASN A 65 -6.27 22.01 2.34
CA ASN A 65 -5.28 22.00 3.42
C ASN A 65 -5.37 20.72 4.28
N VAL A 66 -5.46 19.56 3.63
CA VAL A 66 -5.38 18.26 4.32
C VAL A 66 -3.92 17.96 4.69
N ASP A 67 -3.71 17.28 5.81
CA ASP A 67 -2.36 17.01 6.36
C ASP A 67 -1.74 15.68 5.87
N GLY A 68 -2.40 14.97 4.96
CA GLY A 68 -1.90 13.71 4.43
C GLY A 68 -2.95 12.84 3.75
N PHE A 69 -2.49 11.72 3.22
CA PHE A 69 -3.28 10.81 2.39
C PHE A 69 -3.03 9.36 2.79
N ARG A 70 -4.12 8.60 2.98
CA ARG A 70 -4.12 7.13 3.00
C ARG A 70 -4.56 6.64 1.64
N PHE A 71 -3.70 5.93 0.92
CA PHE A 71 -3.98 5.34 -0.38
C PHE A 71 -4.57 3.94 -0.24
N ASP A 72 -5.82 3.81 -0.65
CA ASP A 72 -6.51 2.53 -0.80
C ASP A 72 -5.82 1.66 -1.84
N LEU A 73 -5.55 0.40 -1.50
CA LEU A 73 -4.82 -0.57 -2.33
C LEU A 73 -3.62 0.06 -3.05
N MET A 74 -2.77 0.76 -2.30
CA MET A 74 -1.58 1.46 -2.83
C MET A 74 -0.68 0.55 -3.67
N GLY A 75 -0.63 -0.76 -3.37
CA GLY A 75 0.06 -1.77 -4.16
C GLY A 75 -0.36 -1.87 -5.63
N LEU A 76 -1.51 -1.30 -6.01
CA LEU A 76 -1.98 -1.23 -7.40
C LEU A 76 -1.57 0.07 -8.12
N ILE A 77 -0.99 1.03 -7.42
CA ILE A 77 -0.45 2.25 -8.01
C ILE A 77 1.04 2.02 -8.27
N ASP A 78 1.51 2.30 -9.48
CA ASP A 78 2.91 2.08 -9.86
C ASP A 78 3.86 3.02 -9.09
N GLN A 79 5.07 2.54 -8.82
CA GLN A 79 6.09 3.28 -8.08
C GLN A 79 6.37 4.67 -8.69
N PRO A 80 6.60 4.85 -10.00
CA PRO A 80 6.82 6.17 -10.58
C PRO A 80 5.69 7.20 -10.32
N THR A 81 4.44 6.74 -10.17
CA THR A 81 3.32 7.62 -9.79
C THR A 81 3.39 7.97 -8.31
N MET A 82 3.68 7.00 -7.43
CA MET A 82 3.81 7.27 -6.00
C MET A 82 5.01 8.16 -5.68
N ASP A 83 6.14 8.01 -6.37
CA ASP A 83 7.30 8.89 -6.24
C ASP A 83 6.94 10.34 -6.60
N GLN A 84 6.17 10.54 -7.67
CA GLN A 84 5.69 11.88 -8.07
C GLN A 84 4.70 12.45 -7.06
N VAL A 85 3.81 11.62 -6.51
CA VAL A 85 2.91 12.03 -5.43
C VAL A 85 3.70 12.52 -4.22
N CYS A 86 4.67 11.74 -3.75
CA CYS A 86 5.47 12.09 -2.57
C CYS A 86 6.29 13.35 -2.82
N ALA A 87 6.93 13.48 -3.99
CA ALA A 87 7.70 14.67 -4.36
C ALA A 87 6.85 15.94 -4.46
N GLU A 88 5.64 15.85 -5.02
CA GLU A 88 4.73 17.00 -5.11
C GLU A 88 4.20 17.42 -3.73
N LEU A 89 3.89 16.45 -2.85
CA LEU A 89 3.47 16.74 -1.48
C LEU A 89 4.60 17.35 -0.64
N ASP A 90 5.82 16.80 -0.73
CA ASP A 90 7.01 17.34 -0.05
C ASP A 90 7.31 18.79 -0.48
N ALA A 91 7.13 19.09 -1.77
CA ALA A 91 7.27 20.45 -2.30
C ALA A 91 6.20 21.42 -1.79
N ILE A 92 5.02 20.94 -1.40
CA ILE A 92 3.94 21.74 -0.81
C ILE A 92 4.20 21.96 0.68
N ASP A 93 4.38 20.86 1.43
CA ASP A 93 4.68 20.85 2.84
C ASP A 93 5.31 19.48 3.22
N PRO A 94 6.59 19.44 3.66
CA PRO A 94 7.30 18.21 4.00
C PRO A 94 6.76 17.51 5.26
N SER A 95 5.77 18.10 5.97
CA SER A 95 5.10 17.46 7.08
C SER A 95 3.88 16.60 6.67
N LEU A 96 3.47 16.67 5.39
CA LEU A 96 2.36 15.88 4.87
C LEU A 96 2.71 14.39 4.85
N ILE A 97 1.80 13.57 5.39
CA ILE A 97 2.04 12.12 5.51
C ILE A 97 1.40 11.38 4.33
N VAL A 98 2.15 10.44 3.74
CA VAL A 98 1.62 9.47 2.78
C VAL A 98 1.69 8.09 3.41
N VAL A 99 0.53 7.44 3.53
CA VAL A 99 0.43 6.03 3.95
C VAL A 99 -0.42 5.25 2.96
N GLY A 100 -0.31 3.93 2.93
CA GLY A 100 -1.18 3.14 2.07
C GLY A 100 -1.13 1.64 2.29
N GLU A 101 -2.04 0.97 1.61
CA GLU A 101 -2.14 -0.48 1.63
C GLU A 101 -1.23 -1.11 0.60
N GLY A 102 -0.04 -1.53 1.04
CA GLY A 102 0.93 -2.25 0.21
C GLY A 102 0.55 -3.72 -0.03
N TRP A 103 -0.73 -4.08 -0.13
CA TRP A 103 -1.09 -5.48 -0.30
C TRP A 103 -0.57 -6.03 -1.62
N GLY A 104 -0.03 -7.25 -1.58
CA GLY A 104 0.51 -7.98 -2.72
C GLY A 104 -0.58 -8.43 -3.70
N THR A 105 -1.37 -7.49 -4.20
CA THR A 105 -2.26 -7.70 -5.34
C THR A 105 -1.39 -7.62 -6.57
N ILE A 106 -1.23 -8.75 -7.26
CA ILE A 106 -0.47 -8.81 -8.49
C ILE A 106 -1.18 -7.91 -9.50
N ASP A 107 -0.53 -6.79 -9.88
CA ASP A 107 -1.02 -5.98 -10.98
C ASP A 107 -0.95 -6.77 -12.30
N ALA A 108 -1.53 -6.23 -13.38
CA ALA A 108 -1.52 -6.89 -14.69
C ALA A 108 -0.11 -7.23 -15.22
N SER A 109 0.93 -6.61 -14.67
CA SER A 109 2.33 -6.74 -15.07
C SER A 109 3.15 -7.68 -14.17
N GLY A 110 2.58 -8.18 -13.07
CA GLY A 110 3.31 -9.01 -12.12
C GLY A 110 4.10 -8.23 -11.07
N ASN A 111 3.91 -6.91 -10.98
CA ASN A 111 4.80 -6.03 -10.24
C ASN A 111 4.32 -5.79 -8.80
N LEU A 112 5.27 -5.81 -7.86
CA LEU A 112 5.09 -5.62 -6.42
C LEU A 112 5.86 -4.40 -5.89
N GLU A 113 6.35 -3.50 -6.76
CA GLU A 113 7.23 -2.39 -6.34
C GLU A 113 6.60 -1.48 -5.27
N THR A 114 5.27 -1.37 -5.20
CA THR A 114 4.55 -0.58 -4.18
C THR A 114 3.80 -1.44 -3.16
N ALA A 115 3.92 -2.77 -3.26
CA ALA A 115 3.46 -3.69 -2.23
C ALA A 115 4.45 -3.70 -1.04
N GLN A 116 4.07 -4.27 0.09
CA GLN A 116 4.88 -4.32 1.32
C GLN A 116 6.31 -4.81 1.03
N PRO A 117 6.55 -5.92 0.29
CA PRO A 117 7.92 -6.35 0.00
C PRO A 117 8.76 -5.32 -0.76
N GLY A 118 8.12 -4.43 -1.54
CA GLY A 118 8.72 -3.34 -2.30
C GLY A 118 8.63 -1.97 -1.61
N ALA A 119 8.12 -1.86 -0.39
CA ALA A 119 7.89 -0.57 0.28
C ALA A 119 9.15 0.31 0.35
N SER A 120 10.34 -0.29 0.47
CA SER A 120 11.62 0.44 0.44
C SER A 120 11.95 1.12 -0.89
N ASN A 121 11.21 0.82 -1.97
CA ASN A 121 11.36 1.48 -3.27
C ASN A 121 10.64 2.83 -3.34
N VAL A 122 9.66 3.09 -2.45
CA VAL A 122 8.88 4.32 -2.44
C VAL A 122 9.28 5.16 -1.22
N GLU A 123 10.29 6.01 -1.40
CA GLU A 123 10.70 6.95 -0.35
C GLU A 123 9.57 7.95 -0.04
N GLY A 124 9.33 8.25 1.24
CA GLY A 124 8.31 9.21 1.68
C GLY A 124 6.89 8.64 1.84
N ALA A 125 6.68 7.35 1.55
CA ALA A 125 5.43 6.65 1.83
C ALA A 125 5.62 5.52 2.85
N ALA A 126 4.65 5.38 3.75
CA ALA A 126 4.55 4.25 4.67
C ALA A 126 3.48 3.26 4.23
N VAL A 127 3.63 1.99 4.62
CA VAL A 127 2.61 0.97 4.37
C VAL A 127 2.10 0.35 5.67
N PHE A 128 0.83 -0.06 5.65
CA PHE A 128 0.29 -0.89 6.71
C PHE A 128 1.07 -2.21 6.81
N ASP A 129 1.49 -2.52 8.04
CA ASP A 129 2.27 -3.72 8.33
C ASP A 129 1.39 -4.80 8.96
N ASP A 130 0.98 -5.76 8.13
CA ASP A 130 0.19 -6.93 8.55
C ASP A 130 0.87 -7.75 9.65
N SER A 131 2.20 -7.79 9.67
CA SER A 131 2.93 -8.78 10.48
C SER A 131 2.75 -8.54 11.98
N LEU A 132 2.78 -7.27 12.42
CA LEU A 132 2.47 -6.92 13.81
C LEU A 132 1.01 -7.22 14.17
N SER A 133 0.07 -6.88 13.28
CA SER A 133 -1.36 -7.12 13.49
C SER A 133 -1.61 -8.62 13.69
N ASP A 134 -1.09 -9.46 12.79
CA ASP A 134 -1.21 -10.92 12.84
C ASP A 134 -0.46 -11.51 14.03
N ALA A 135 0.69 -10.96 14.41
CA ALA A 135 1.45 -11.42 15.57
C ALA A 135 0.71 -11.13 16.89
N ILE A 136 0.04 -9.98 16.99
CA ILE A 136 -0.69 -9.57 18.20
C ILE A 136 -2.07 -10.22 18.26
N LYS A 137 -2.88 -10.10 17.20
CA LYS A 137 -4.30 -10.48 17.16
C LYS A 137 -4.51 -11.93 16.69
N GLY A 138 -3.74 -12.37 15.70
CA GLY A 138 -3.98 -13.58 14.92
C GLY A 138 -4.41 -13.25 13.49
N SER A 139 -4.29 -14.21 12.58
CA SER A 139 -4.55 -13.98 11.16
C SER A 139 -5.97 -13.53 10.87
N VAL A 140 -6.10 -12.53 9.99
CA VAL A 140 -7.39 -12.04 9.45
C VAL A 140 -8.12 -13.06 8.55
N PHE A 141 -7.46 -14.16 8.17
CA PHE A 141 -8.04 -15.19 7.29
C PHE A 141 -8.75 -16.32 8.05
N SER A 142 -8.66 -16.35 9.38
CA SER A 142 -9.25 -17.41 10.21
C SER A 142 -9.57 -16.93 11.63
N ASP A 143 -10.86 -16.92 11.99
CA ASP A 143 -11.33 -16.61 13.36
C ASP A 143 -10.77 -17.55 14.44
N GLU A 144 -10.28 -18.73 14.05
CA GLU A 144 -9.66 -19.70 14.96
C GLU A 144 -8.16 -19.43 15.19
N ASP A 145 -7.53 -18.60 14.35
CA ASP A 145 -6.13 -18.24 14.55
C ASP A 145 -6.01 -17.18 15.65
N THR A 146 -4.95 -17.28 16.45
CA THR A 146 -4.77 -16.44 17.63
C THR A 146 -3.37 -15.86 17.66
N GLY A 147 -3.30 -14.59 18.02
CA GLY A 147 -2.04 -13.90 18.25
C GLY A 147 -1.62 -13.92 19.72
N PHE A 148 -0.55 -13.19 20.00
CA PHE A 148 0.07 -13.10 21.31
C PHE A 148 -0.92 -12.73 22.44
N VAL A 149 -1.85 -11.80 22.20
CA VAL A 149 -2.79 -11.34 23.25
C VAL A 149 -3.82 -12.41 23.64
N ALA A 150 -4.05 -13.39 22.76
CA ALA A 150 -4.93 -14.53 22.99
C ALA A 150 -4.17 -15.77 23.50
N GLY A 151 -2.88 -15.64 23.81
CA GLY A 151 -2.07 -16.70 24.44
C GLY A 151 -1.22 -17.53 23.48
N MET A 152 -1.11 -17.14 22.21
CA MET A 152 -0.18 -17.77 21.28
C MET A 152 1.27 -17.51 21.70
N VAL A 153 2.06 -18.56 21.78
CA VAL A 153 3.49 -18.49 22.14
C VAL A 153 4.36 -18.26 20.90
N GLU A 154 5.63 -17.92 21.10
CA GLU A 154 6.63 -17.77 20.03
C GLU A 154 6.35 -16.61 19.05
N LYS A 155 5.55 -15.62 19.46
CA LYS A 155 5.34 -14.36 18.72
C LYS A 155 6.26 -13.23 19.19
N ASP A 156 6.92 -13.40 20.35
CA ASP A 156 7.72 -12.35 21.00
C ASP A 156 8.80 -11.78 20.10
N THR A 157 9.51 -12.63 19.35
CA THR A 157 10.59 -12.20 18.45
C THR A 157 10.06 -11.30 17.34
N LEU A 158 8.98 -11.70 16.65
CA LEU A 158 8.40 -10.93 15.57
C LEU A 158 7.87 -9.59 16.09
N ILE A 159 7.11 -9.60 17.20
CA ILE A 159 6.61 -8.38 17.84
C ILE A 159 7.76 -7.42 18.21
N VAL A 160 8.87 -7.95 18.73
CA VAL A 160 10.04 -7.12 19.03
C VAL A 160 10.64 -6.55 17.74
N THR A 161 10.80 -7.36 16.68
CA THR A 161 11.27 -6.89 15.37
C THR A 161 10.39 -5.76 14.82
N ASP A 162 9.06 -5.95 14.85
CA ASP A 162 8.06 -4.96 14.45
C ASP A 162 8.21 -3.66 15.24
N VAL A 163 8.25 -3.72 16.58
CA VAL A 163 8.39 -2.55 17.47
C VAL A 163 9.65 -1.74 17.18
N PHE A 164 10.69 -2.39 16.65
CA PHE A 164 11.92 -1.73 16.20
C PHE A 164 11.89 -1.32 14.71
N GLY A 165 10.72 -1.28 14.08
CA GLY A 165 10.51 -0.83 12.70
C GLY A 165 11.06 -1.77 11.65
N CYS A 166 11.16 -3.08 11.96
CA CYS A 166 11.69 -4.10 11.05
C CYS A 166 13.10 -3.80 10.53
N ASP A 167 13.92 -3.18 11.38
CA ASP A 167 15.36 -2.97 11.15
C ASP A 167 16.14 -3.38 12.41
N ASN A 168 15.86 -4.59 12.92
CA ASN A 168 16.36 -5.04 14.21
C ASN A 168 17.16 -6.34 14.14
N ARG A 169 18.02 -6.48 13.13
CA ARG A 169 18.90 -7.64 13.02
C ARG A 169 19.81 -7.76 14.26
N ARG A 170 19.59 -8.79 15.08
CA ARG A 170 20.38 -9.07 16.29
C ARG A 170 20.60 -10.56 16.47
N GLU A 171 21.86 -10.93 16.67
CA GLU A 171 22.26 -12.30 16.98
C GLU A 171 21.50 -12.81 18.22
N GLY A 172 20.82 -13.95 18.09
CA GLY A 172 20.02 -14.56 19.15
C GLY A 172 18.63 -13.95 19.40
N ILE A 173 18.19 -12.98 18.59
CA ILE A 173 16.82 -12.45 18.60
C ILE A 173 16.18 -12.68 17.24
N ASP A 174 16.62 -11.94 16.22
CA ASP A 174 16.19 -12.10 14.84
C ASP A 174 17.37 -11.79 13.91
N GLU A 175 17.84 -12.79 13.19
CA GLU A 175 18.99 -12.65 12.29
C GLU A 175 18.61 -12.09 10.91
N THR A 176 17.32 -12.00 10.61
CA THR A 176 16.79 -11.45 9.36
C THR A 176 16.43 -9.98 9.50
N GLY A 177 15.87 -9.59 10.65
CA GLY A 177 15.32 -8.26 10.90
C GLY A 177 14.05 -7.99 10.10
N ARG A 178 13.41 -9.02 9.53
CA ARG A 178 12.28 -8.86 8.59
C ARG A 178 10.95 -9.08 9.30
N CYS A 179 9.95 -8.37 8.82
CA CYS A 179 8.58 -8.45 9.30
C CYS A 179 7.77 -9.38 8.38
N ASP A 180 7.35 -10.53 8.92
CA ASP A 180 6.73 -11.62 8.17
C ASP A 180 5.30 -11.88 8.66
N SER A 181 4.32 -11.60 7.80
CA SER A 181 2.88 -11.87 8.03
C SER A 181 2.43 -13.22 7.46
N GLY A 182 3.34 -14.01 6.88
CA GLY A 182 3.04 -15.23 6.12
C GLY A 182 2.57 -14.96 4.68
N THR A 183 2.04 -13.77 4.39
CA THR A 183 1.67 -13.31 3.04
C THR A 183 2.68 -12.33 2.46
N ALA A 184 3.36 -11.56 3.32
CA ALA A 184 4.47 -10.70 2.98
C ALA A 184 5.63 -10.94 3.93
N ASN A 185 6.85 -10.87 3.42
CA ASN A 185 8.05 -10.91 4.22
C ASN A 185 8.90 -9.70 3.81
N THR A 186 8.94 -8.69 4.67
CA THR A 186 9.29 -7.32 4.28
C THR A 186 10.51 -6.81 5.02
N ASN A 187 11.36 -6.08 4.30
CA ASN A 187 12.46 -5.31 4.86
C ASN A 187 12.25 -3.85 4.47
N TYR A 188 11.62 -3.10 5.36
CA TYR A 188 11.38 -1.68 5.18
C TYR A 188 12.72 -0.91 5.15
N GLY A 189 12.74 0.25 4.49
CA GLY A 189 13.91 1.13 4.44
C GLY A 189 14.15 1.89 5.75
N GLY A 190 13.10 2.04 6.57
CA GLY A 190 13.16 2.69 7.88
C GLY A 190 11.82 2.61 8.62
N ALA A 191 11.83 2.94 9.91
CA ALA A 191 10.63 2.93 10.75
C ALA A 191 9.55 3.94 10.30
N ASP A 192 9.95 4.97 9.55
CA ASP A 192 9.05 5.94 8.91
C ASP A 192 8.20 5.34 7.80
N GLN A 193 8.55 4.15 7.30
CA GLN A 193 7.78 3.43 6.28
C GLN A 193 6.77 2.41 6.84
N VAL A 194 6.65 2.31 8.16
CA VAL A 194 5.86 1.27 8.82
C VAL A 194 4.65 1.87 9.54
N VAL A 195 3.44 1.52 9.10
CA VAL A 195 2.21 1.82 9.82
C VAL A 195 1.82 0.60 10.64
N GLN A 196 2.12 0.66 11.94
CA GLN A 196 1.75 -0.36 12.91
C GLN A 196 0.29 -0.26 13.33
N TYR A 197 -0.41 -1.38 13.34
CA TYR A 197 -1.81 -1.45 13.74
C TYR A 197 -2.19 -2.86 14.22
N VAL A 198 -3.40 -2.98 14.78
CA VAL A 198 -4.03 -4.26 15.16
C VAL A 198 -5.51 -4.33 14.74
N GLU A 199 -6.09 -3.18 14.37
CA GLU A 199 -7.47 -3.05 13.94
C GLU A 199 -7.58 -1.84 12.98
N ILE A 200 -8.31 -2.02 11.89
CA ILE A 200 -8.70 -0.97 10.94
C ILE A 200 -10.20 -1.16 10.63
N HIS A 201 -10.73 -0.49 9.60
CA HIS A 201 -12.14 -0.67 9.22
C HIS A 201 -12.38 -2.04 8.56
N ASP A 202 -11.38 -2.53 7.84
CA ASP A 202 -11.25 -3.93 7.45
C ASP A 202 -10.74 -4.77 8.62
N ASN A 203 -10.85 -6.09 8.49
CA ASN A 203 -10.63 -7.05 9.57
C ASN A 203 -9.25 -6.95 10.23
#